data_AF-A0A969SAS8-F1
#
_entry.id   AF-A0A969SAS8-F1
#
_cell.length_a   1.000
_cell.length_b   1.000
_cell.length_c   1.000
_cell.angle_alpha   90.00
_cell.angle_beta   90.00
_cell.angle_gamma   90.00
#
_symmetry.space_group_name_H-M   'P 1'
#
loop_
_entity.id
_entity.type
_entity.pdbx_description
1 polymer ?
#
loop_
_entity_poly.entity_id
_entity_poly.type
_entity_poly.pdbx_seq_one_letter_code
_entity_poly.pdbx_strand_id
1 'polypeptide(L)'
;MMTVLTLGELSLADLQAQVQLESRGFGDYDWLKVEDVALSDRDRLQLQVLQERLLTTRTQLLNEATTWARVIYPLLLLAEQGAIQAWSEVALSAQYAHFSLEGIADGVLGPSIDGYLQQPYLVVVEAKKGLDASNPQFQLYGQMLAAAWMNWRSSGLGTSGDVWLLYNFG
;
A
#
# COMPACT_ATOMS: atom_id res chain seq x y z
N MET A 1 8.07 22.43 17.91
CA MET A 1 6.68 21.97 17.66
C MET A 1 6.79 20.78 16.71
N MET A 2 6.10 19.68 16.97
CA MET A 2 6.17 18.49 16.10
C MET A 2 5.29 18.73 14.87
N THR A 3 5.84 18.57 13.67
CA THR A 3 5.08 18.77 12.42
C THR A 3 4.24 17.53 12.13
N VAL A 4 2.95 17.70 11.84
CA VAL A 4 2.07 16.61 11.40
C VAL A 4 1.91 16.73 9.89
N LEU A 5 2.24 15.66 9.15
CA LEU A 5 2.07 15.60 7.70
C LEU A 5 0.93 14.64 7.35
N THR A 6 -0.04 15.15 6.59
CA THR A 6 -1.20 14.37 6.12
C THR A 6 -0.82 13.56 4.88
N LEU A 7 -1.00 12.24 4.91
CA LEU A 7 -0.56 11.34 3.83
C LEU A 7 -1.15 11.71 2.45
N GLY A 8 -2.42 12.11 2.38
CA GLY A 8 -3.08 12.48 1.12
C GLY A 8 -2.62 13.83 0.53
N GLU A 9 -1.89 14.62 1.29
CA GLU A 9 -1.46 15.97 0.93
C GLU A 9 0.06 16.07 0.75
N LEU A 10 0.78 14.95 0.91
CA LEU A 10 2.24 14.92 0.86
C LEU A 10 2.78 15.38 -0.49
N SER A 11 3.75 16.28 -0.42
CA SER A 11 4.62 16.63 -1.54
C SER A 11 6.00 15.99 -1.40
N LEU A 12 6.78 16.01 -2.49
CA LEU A 12 8.19 15.62 -2.44
C LEU A 12 8.98 16.48 -1.45
N ALA A 13 8.67 17.78 -1.38
CA ALA A 13 9.38 18.72 -0.51
C ALA A 13 9.14 18.39 0.96
N ASP A 14 7.91 18.00 1.33
CA ASP A 14 7.60 17.57 2.70
C ASP A 14 8.42 16.34 3.08
N LEU A 15 8.48 15.33 2.20
CA LEU A 15 9.25 14.12 2.45
C LEU A 15 10.76 14.42 2.51
N GLN A 16 11.32 15.15 1.55
CA GLN A 16 12.75 15.48 1.51
C GLN A 16 13.20 16.35 2.70
N ALA A 17 12.28 17.14 3.28
CA ALA A 17 12.57 17.91 4.49
C ALA A 17 12.70 17.02 5.74
N GLN A 18 12.11 15.82 5.74
CA GLN A 18 12.06 14.93 6.90
C GLN A 18 12.91 13.67 6.78
N VAL A 19 13.08 13.14 5.56
CA VAL A 19 13.75 11.87 5.30
C VAL A 19 14.67 11.93 4.08
N GLN A 20 15.70 11.09 4.09
CA GLN A 20 16.52 10.85 2.91
C GLN A 20 15.85 9.79 2.03
N LEU A 21 15.45 10.18 0.82
CA LEU A 21 14.89 9.26 -0.18
C LEU A 21 15.99 8.80 -1.12
N GLU A 22 16.23 7.49 -1.17
CA GLU A 22 17.15 6.87 -2.12
C GLU A 22 16.37 5.92 -3.04
N SER A 23 16.47 6.13 -4.36
CA SER A 23 15.98 5.16 -5.33
C SER A 23 17.08 4.12 -5.57
N ARG A 24 16.79 2.88 -5.19
CA ARG A 24 17.57 1.71 -5.58
C ARG A 24 16.65 0.92 -6.49
N GLY A 25 17.03 0.76 -7.76
CA GLY A 25 16.19 0.10 -8.76
C GLY A 25 15.78 -1.33 -8.38
N PHE A 26 15.12 -2.04 -9.30
CA PHE A 26 14.59 -3.37 -8.99
C PHE A 26 15.68 -4.35 -8.53
N GLY A 27 15.43 -4.96 -7.38
CA GLY A 27 16.14 -6.15 -6.93
C GLY A 27 15.45 -7.42 -7.42
N ASP A 28 16.15 -8.55 -7.37
CA ASP A 28 15.56 -9.87 -7.55
C ASP A 28 14.96 -10.33 -6.21
N TYR A 29 13.71 -9.90 -5.95
CA TYR A 29 12.98 -10.28 -4.75
C TYR A 29 12.10 -11.51 -5.01
N ASP A 30 11.98 -12.40 -4.02
CA ASP A 30 11.18 -13.61 -4.17
C ASP A 30 9.71 -13.34 -4.52
N TRP A 31 9.13 -12.23 -4.05
CA TRP A 31 7.74 -11.85 -4.37
C TRP A 31 7.54 -11.37 -5.82
N LEU A 32 8.62 -11.13 -6.58
CA LEU A 32 8.57 -10.81 -8.01
C LEU A 32 8.57 -12.05 -8.90
N LYS A 33 8.79 -13.25 -8.36
CA LYS A 33 8.78 -14.53 -9.09
C LYS A 33 7.35 -15.02 -9.25
N VAL A 34 6.55 -14.28 -10.02
CA VAL A 34 5.10 -14.51 -10.16
C VAL A 34 4.80 -15.88 -10.78
N GLU A 35 5.69 -16.38 -11.63
CA GLU A 35 5.64 -17.72 -12.22
C GLU A 35 5.68 -18.86 -11.19
N ASP A 36 6.23 -18.62 -10.00
CA ASP A 36 6.32 -19.61 -8.93
C ASP A 36 5.03 -19.68 -8.09
N VAL A 37 4.09 -18.75 -8.30
CA VAL A 37 2.83 -18.71 -7.54
C VAL A 37 1.83 -19.70 -8.13
N ALA A 38 1.70 -20.86 -7.50
CA ALA A 38 0.70 -21.85 -7.86
C ALA A 38 -0.72 -21.39 -7.46
N LEU A 39 -1.59 -21.17 -8.45
CA LEU A 39 -3.01 -20.89 -8.22
C LEU A 39 -3.80 -22.19 -8.03
N SER A 40 -4.67 -22.21 -7.01
CA SER A 40 -5.68 -23.25 -6.87
C SER A 40 -6.69 -23.20 -8.03
N ASP A 41 -7.43 -24.27 -8.28
CA ASP A 41 -8.48 -24.29 -9.31
C ASP A 41 -9.54 -23.22 -9.04
N ARG A 42 -9.84 -22.96 -7.77
CA ARG A 42 -10.77 -21.93 -7.33
C ARG A 42 -10.25 -20.53 -7.67
N ASP A 43 -8.98 -20.25 -7.40
CA ASP A 43 -8.39 -18.92 -7.64
C ASP A 43 -8.21 -18.68 -9.14
N ARG A 44 -7.85 -19.72 -9.89
CA ARG A 44 -7.78 -19.69 -11.35
C ARG A 44 -9.14 -19.35 -11.97
N LEU A 45 -10.22 -19.99 -11.51
CA LEU A 45 -11.57 -19.70 -11.99
C LEU A 45 -11.97 -18.25 -11.66
N GLN A 46 -11.72 -17.79 -10.44
CA GLN A 46 -12.02 -16.41 -10.05
C GLN A 46 -11.24 -15.39 -10.90
N LEU A 47 -9.95 -15.65 -11.13
CA LEU A 47 -9.12 -14.80 -11.97
C LEU A 47 -9.64 -14.75 -13.41
N GLN A 48 -10.03 -15.90 -13.98
CA GLN A 48 -10.64 -15.95 -15.32
C GLN A 48 -11.92 -15.11 -15.39
N VAL A 49 -12.82 -15.25 -14.41
CA VAL A 49 -14.06 -14.45 -14.35
C VAL A 49 -13.77 -12.95 -14.24
N LEU A 50 -12.76 -12.55 -13.46
CA LEU A 50 -12.34 -11.14 -13.37
C LEU A 50 -11.79 -10.63 -14.69
N GLN A 51 -10.93 -11.41 -15.36
CA GLN A 51 -10.36 -11.07 -16.66
C GLN A 51 -11.45 -10.91 -17.73
N GLU A 52 -12.39 -11.85 -17.83
CA GLU A 52 -13.51 -11.77 -18.77
C GLU A 52 -14.36 -10.50 -18.58
N ARG A 53 -14.66 -10.15 -17.32
CA ARG A 53 -15.39 -8.92 -16.99
C ARG A 53 -14.62 -7.67 -17.37
N LEU A 54 -13.32 -7.64 -17.14
CA LEU A 54 -12.45 -6.51 -17.46
C LEU A 54 -12.31 -6.29 -18.96
N LEU A 55 -12.09 -7.37 -19.72
CA LEU A 55 -11.95 -7.32 -21.18
C LEU A 55 -13.22 -6.83 -21.89
N THR A 56 -14.37 -7.04 -21.28
CA THR A 56 -15.67 -6.62 -21.81
C THR A 56 -16.15 -5.26 -21.28
N THR A 57 -15.42 -4.64 -20.35
CA THR A 57 -15.81 -3.37 -19.72
C THR A 57 -14.98 -2.20 -20.26
N ARG A 58 -15.63 -1.07 -20.56
CA ARG A 58 -14.94 0.20 -20.82
C ARG A 58 -14.47 0.81 -19.51
N THR A 59 -13.28 0.44 -19.05
CA THR A 59 -12.72 0.85 -17.75
C THR A 59 -12.60 2.37 -17.61
N GLN A 60 -12.46 3.13 -18.70
CA GLN A 60 -12.40 4.59 -18.66
C GLN A 60 -13.73 5.26 -18.23
N LEU A 61 -14.84 4.52 -18.23
CA LEU A 61 -16.16 5.03 -17.84
C LEU A 61 -16.52 4.69 -16.39
N LEU A 62 -15.68 3.92 -15.69
CA LEU A 62 -15.93 3.56 -14.31
C LEU A 62 -15.45 4.67 -13.40
N ASN A 63 -16.25 5.00 -12.39
CA ASN A 63 -15.75 5.80 -11.27
C ASN A 63 -14.81 4.96 -10.39
N GLU A 64 -14.13 5.64 -9.47
CA GLU A 64 -13.21 5.06 -8.50
C GLU A 64 -13.85 3.88 -7.75
N ALA A 65 -14.96 4.10 -7.04
CA ALA A 65 -15.63 3.07 -6.24
C ALA A 65 -16.00 1.83 -7.07
N THR A 66 -16.42 2.01 -8.33
CA THR A 66 -16.74 0.90 -9.22
C THR A 66 -15.49 0.15 -9.66
N THR A 67 -14.38 0.84 -9.89
CA THR A 67 -13.08 0.24 -10.21
C THR A 67 -12.58 -0.58 -9.02
N TRP A 68 -12.63 -0.04 -7.81
CA TRP A 68 -12.31 -0.76 -6.58
C TRP A 68 -13.16 -2.03 -6.41
N ALA A 69 -14.48 -1.90 -6.51
CA ALA A 69 -15.39 -3.04 -6.32
C ALA A 69 -15.24 -4.15 -7.38
N ARG A 70 -14.94 -3.79 -8.63
CA ARG A 70 -14.89 -4.76 -9.73
C ARG A 70 -13.51 -5.35 -9.97
N VAL A 71 -12.46 -4.69 -9.52
CA VAL A 71 -11.08 -5.02 -9.89
C VAL A 71 -10.20 -5.14 -8.66
N ILE A 72 -10.06 -4.06 -7.90
CA ILE A 72 -9.02 -3.99 -6.87
C ILE A 72 -9.37 -4.86 -5.67
N TYR A 73 -10.57 -4.76 -5.09
CA TYR A 73 -10.96 -5.62 -3.97
C TYR A 73 -10.96 -7.11 -4.34
N PRO A 74 -11.48 -7.54 -5.51
CA PRO A 74 -11.36 -8.93 -5.92
C PRO A 74 -9.91 -9.42 -6.08
N LEU A 75 -8.99 -8.59 -6.61
CA LEU A 75 -7.58 -8.95 -6.71
C LEU A 75 -6.91 -9.05 -5.33
N LEU A 76 -7.23 -8.15 -4.41
CA LEU A 76 -6.74 -8.22 -3.04
C LEU A 76 -7.27 -9.45 -2.30
N LEU A 77 -8.53 -9.82 -2.52
CA LEU A 77 -9.11 -11.04 -1.96
C LEU A 77 -8.40 -12.31 -2.48
N LEU A 78 -8.01 -12.32 -3.75
CA LEU A 78 -7.21 -13.42 -4.33
C LEU A 78 -5.78 -13.48 -3.78
N ALA A 79 -5.27 -12.38 -3.24
CA ALA A 79 -3.95 -12.31 -2.62
C ALA A 79 -3.94 -12.72 -1.14
N GLU A 80 -5.12 -12.95 -0.53
CA GLU A 80 -5.21 -13.43 0.85
C GLU A 80 -4.65 -14.85 0.99
N GLN A 81 -3.81 -15.06 2.00
CA GLN A 81 -3.24 -16.37 2.31
C GLN A 81 -3.06 -16.54 3.81
N GLY A 82 -3.59 -17.63 4.37
CA GLY A 82 -3.48 -17.94 5.79
C GLY A 82 -4.07 -16.83 6.67
N ALA A 83 -3.22 -16.14 7.44
CA ALA A 83 -3.63 -15.03 8.29
C ALA A 83 -3.60 -13.66 7.58
N ILE A 84 -3.14 -13.58 6.33
CA ILE A 84 -3.08 -12.32 5.58
C ILE A 84 -4.45 -12.04 4.98
N GLN A 85 -5.00 -10.86 5.28
CA GLN A 85 -6.31 -10.41 4.83
C GLN A 85 -6.23 -9.03 4.18
N ALA A 86 -7.14 -8.80 3.24
CA ALA A 86 -7.36 -7.53 2.58
C ALA A 86 -8.29 -6.64 3.40
N TRP A 87 -7.90 -5.38 3.56
CA TRP A 87 -8.70 -4.38 4.25
C TRP A 87 -8.73 -3.09 3.42
N SER A 88 -9.82 -2.34 3.53
CA SER A 88 -9.97 -1.03 2.90
C SER A 88 -10.01 0.07 3.95
N GLU A 89 -9.66 1.29 3.55
CA GLU A 89 -9.76 2.49 4.38
C GLU A 89 -9.04 2.36 5.74
N VAL A 90 -7.80 1.88 5.70
CA VAL A 90 -7.02 1.61 6.91
C VAL A 90 -6.27 2.85 7.34
N ALA A 91 -6.51 3.28 8.58
CA ALA A 91 -5.76 4.37 9.19
C ALA A 91 -4.30 3.97 9.40
N LEU A 92 -3.39 4.80 8.87
CA LEU A 92 -1.95 4.69 9.06
C LEU A 92 -1.46 5.86 9.89
N SER A 93 -0.60 5.57 10.86
CA SER A 93 0.05 6.59 11.67
C SER A 93 1.47 6.17 12.02
N ALA A 94 2.40 7.12 11.94
CA ALA A 94 3.76 6.96 12.41
C ALA A 94 4.25 8.22 13.10
N GLN A 95 4.99 8.02 14.19
CA GLN A 95 5.54 9.10 15.00
C GLN A 95 7.06 8.99 15.02
N TYR A 96 7.72 9.92 14.35
CA TYR A 96 9.17 10.09 14.35
C TYR A 96 9.59 11.14 15.38
N ALA A 97 10.91 11.29 15.57
CA ALA A 97 11.46 12.26 16.51
C ALA A 97 11.06 13.73 16.20
N HIS A 98 10.88 14.06 14.92
CA HIS A 98 10.67 15.45 14.48
C HIS A 98 9.34 15.71 13.77
N PHE A 99 8.63 14.65 13.36
CA PHE A 99 7.37 14.74 12.63
C PHE A 99 6.49 13.51 12.88
N SER A 100 5.20 13.61 12.55
CA SER A 100 4.32 12.46 12.38
C SER A 100 3.73 12.41 10.97
N LEU A 101 3.34 11.20 10.59
CA LEU A 101 2.54 10.92 9.40
C LEU A 101 1.19 10.40 9.86
N GLU A 102 0.11 10.92 9.28
CA GLU A 102 -1.25 10.43 9.54
C GLU A 102 -2.08 10.45 8.26
N GLY A 103 -2.92 9.43 8.09
CA GLY A 103 -3.86 9.38 6.98
C GLY A 103 -4.48 8.00 6.79
N ILE A 104 -5.11 7.80 5.65
CA ILE A 104 -5.84 6.57 5.32
C ILE A 104 -5.22 5.96 4.05
N ALA A 105 -5.00 4.65 4.07
CA ALA A 105 -4.70 3.86 2.89
C ALA A 105 -6.00 3.30 2.30
N ASP A 106 -6.13 3.37 0.97
CA ASP A 106 -7.34 2.97 0.27
C ASP A 106 -7.54 1.44 0.35
N GLY A 107 -6.46 0.69 0.22
CA GLY A 107 -6.42 -0.76 0.45
C GLY A 107 -5.10 -1.22 1.04
N VAL A 108 -5.13 -2.30 1.81
CA VAL A 108 -3.92 -2.91 2.38
C VAL A 108 -4.05 -4.44 2.43
N LEU A 109 -2.89 -5.13 2.49
CA LEU A 109 -2.80 -6.51 2.96
C LEU A 109 -1.95 -6.55 4.22
N GLY A 110 -2.41 -7.28 5.22
CA GLY A 110 -1.63 -7.53 6.43
C GLY A 110 -2.19 -8.69 7.24
N PRO A 111 -1.48 -9.13 8.28
CA PRO A 111 -1.97 -10.16 9.19
C PRO A 111 -3.26 -9.71 9.86
N SER A 112 -4.18 -10.62 10.05
CA SER A 112 -5.40 -10.43 10.82
C SER A 112 -5.41 -11.40 11.99
N ILE A 113 -5.62 -10.87 13.19
CA ILE A 113 -5.71 -11.64 14.43
C ILE A 113 -7.04 -11.28 15.07
N ASP A 114 -7.87 -12.29 15.33
CA ASP A 114 -9.22 -12.14 15.89
C ASP A 114 -10.11 -11.15 15.12
N GLY A 115 -9.93 -11.09 13.79
CA GLY A 115 -10.69 -10.19 12.93
C GLY A 115 -10.20 -8.73 12.97
N TYR A 116 -9.02 -8.47 13.52
CA TYR A 116 -8.38 -7.16 13.52
C TYR A 116 -7.10 -7.19 12.69
N LEU A 117 -7.02 -6.27 11.73
CA LEU A 117 -5.82 -6.02 10.97
C LEU A 117 -4.67 -5.57 11.90
N GLN A 118 -3.51 -6.17 11.70
CA GLN A 118 -2.24 -5.81 12.33
C GLN A 118 -1.48 -4.79 11.46
N GLN A 119 -0.15 -4.76 11.53
CA GLN A 119 0.63 -3.86 10.69
C GLN A 119 0.61 -4.34 9.23
N PRO A 120 0.26 -3.47 8.27
CA PRO A 120 0.14 -3.87 6.88
C PRO A 120 1.51 -4.12 6.26
N TYR A 121 1.60 -5.09 5.35
CA TYR A 121 2.79 -5.38 4.54
C TYR A 121 2.69 -4.80 3.13
N LEU A 122 1.47 -4.72 2.59
CA LEU A 122 1.17 -4.08 1.32
C LEU A 122 0.24 -2.89 1.56
N VAL A 123 0.52 -1.78 0.90
CA VAL A 123 -0.38 -0.63 0.78
C VAL A 123 -0.72 -0.42 -0.68
N VAL A 124 -1.99 -0.16 -0.96
CA VAL A 124 -2.51 0.14 -2.29
C VAL A 124 -3.11 1.55 -2.24
N VAL A 125 -2.56 2.41 -3.09
CA VAL A 125 -2.96 3.82 -3.20
C VAL A 125 -3.70 4.03 -4.51
N GLU A 126 -4.82 4.73 -4.42
CA GLU A 126 -5.51 5.21 -5.60
C GLU A 126 -4.72 6.36 -6.26
N ALA A 127 -4.40 6.19 -7.53
CA ALA A 127 -3.82 7.25 -8.33
C ALA A 127 -4.93 8.16 -8.90
N LYS A 128 -5.26 9.23 -8.18
CA LYS A 128 -6.17 10.27 -8.68
C LYS A 128 -5.56 10.99 -9.88
N LYS A 129 -6.33 11.14 -10.96
CA LYS A 129 -5.94 11.92 -12.15
C LYS A 129 -6.75 13.21 -12.21
N GLY A 130 -6.07 14.36 -12.32
CA GLY A 130 -6.73 15.68 -12.44
C GLY A 130 -5.73 16.83 -12.28
N LEU A 131 -6.17 18.06 -12.62
CA LEU A 131 -5.34 19.28 -12.52
C LEU A 131 -5.01 19.67 -11.07
N ASP A 132 -5.84 19.25 -10.12
CA ASP A 132 -5.67 19.49 -8.67
C ASP A 132 -5.25 18.23 -7.90
N ALA A 133 -4.92 17.13 -8.58
CA ALA A 133 -4.53 15.89 -7.93
C ALA A 133 -3.07 15.99 -7.44
N SER A 134 -2.85 15.74 -6.15
CA SER A 134 -1.51 15.52 -5.60
C SER A 134 -0.87 14.31 -6.30
N ASN A 135 0.46 14.34 -6.46
CA ASN A 135 1.15 13.21 -7.07
C ASN A 135 1.01 11.98 -6.15
N PRO A 136 0.32 10.91 -6.58
CA PRO A 136 0.01 9.76 -5.71
C PRO A 136 1.27 9.01 -5.28
N GLN A 137 2.39 9.22 -5.97
CA GLN A 137 3.69 8.65 -5.61
C GLN A 137 4.16 9.10 -4.23
N PHE A 138 3.95 10.37 -3.85
CA PHE A 138 4.41 10.87 -2.55
C PHE A 138 3.48 10.44 -1.41
N GLN A 139 2.17 10.34 -1.70
CA GLN A 139 1.23 9.68 -0.80
C GLN A 139 1.63 8.22 -0.55
N LEU A 140 1.93 7.47 -1.62
CA LEU A 140 2.40 6.09 -1.52
C LEU A 140 3.68 5.99 -0.68
N TYR A 141 4.63 6.92 -0.88
CA TYR A 141 5.82 6.98 -0.05
C TYR A 141 5.48 7.19 1.41
N GLY A 142 4.72 8.22 1.77
CA GLY A 142 4.30 8.43 3.15
C GLY A 142 3.60 7.21 3.77
N GLN A 143 2.71 6.55 3.02
CA GLN A 143 2.00 5.38 3.52
C GLN A 143 2.93 4.19 3.75
N MET A 144 3.87 3.91 2.83
CA MET A 144 4.90 2.90 3.02
C MET A 144 5.80 3.21 4.22
N LEU A 145 6.16 4.49 4.43
CA LEU A 145 6.93 4.91 5.60
C LEU A 145 6.16 4.67 6.89
N ALA A 146 4.87 5.02 6.92
CA ALA A 146 4.02 4.76 8.06
C ALA A 146 3.90 3.25 8.35
N ALA A 147 3.62 2.45 7.32
CA ALA A 147 3.53 0.99 7.43
C ALA A 147 4.86 0.37 7.90
N ALA A 148 5.99 0.78 7.32
CA ALA A 148 7.32 0.28 7.71
C ALA A 148 7.62 0.59 9.17
N TRP A 149 7.31 1.80 9.64
CA TRP A 149 7.48 2.16 11.05
C TRP A 149 6.61 1.34 11.98
N MET A 150 5.34 1.15 11.63
CA MET A 150 4.44 0.31 12.41
C MET A 150 5.02 -1.10 12.56
N ASN A 151 5.49 -1.70 11.47
CA ASN A 151 6.14 -3.03 11.45
C ASN A 151 7.44 -3.07 12.26
N TRP A 152 8.29 -2.04 12.14
CA TRP A 152 9.53 -1.97 12.90
C TRP A 152 9.24 -1.90 14.41
N ARG A 153 8.25 -1.10 14.83
CA ARG A 153 7.86 -0.98 16.24
C ARG A 153 7.30 -2.29 16.81
N SER A 154 6.52 -3.04 16.03
CA SER A 154 5.96 -4.32 16.49
C SER A 154 6.99 -5.45 16.54
N SER A 155 8.09 -5.36 15.79
CA SER A 155 9.17 -6.35 15.79
C SER A 155 10.03 -6.37 17.08
N GLY A 156 9.84 -5.40 17.99
CA GLY A 156 10.62 -5.31 19.23
C GLY A 156 12.04 -4.78 19.07
N LEU A 157 12.45 -4.37 17.86
CA LEU A 157 13.76 -3.75 17.56
C LEU A 157 13.81 -2.23 17.86
N GLY A 158 12.73 -1.68 18.45
CA GLY A 158 12.51 -0.25 18.62
C GLY A 158 13.27 0.40 19.78
N THR A 159 14.56 0.68 19.58
CA THR A 159 15.22 1.80 20.27
C THR A 159 15.82 2.74 19.22
N SER A 160 15.39 4.01 19.29
CA SER A 160 15.79 5.16 18.46
C SER A 160 17.02 4.96 17.57
N GLY A 161 16.82 4.86 16.26
CA GLY A 161 17.90 4.91 15.26
C GLY A 161 17.37 4.67 13.85
N ASP A 162 17.40 5.71 13.03
CA ASP A 162 17.33 5.76 11.57
C ASP A 162 16.51 4.67 10.87
N VAL A 163 15.23 4.96 10.61
CA VAL A 163 14.42 4.17 9.67
C VAL A 163 14.88 4.50 8.26
N TRP A 164 15.64 3.58 7.66
CA TRP A 164 15.96 3.59 6.25
C TRP A 164 14.76 3.08 5.46
N LEU A 165 14.18 3.94 4.64
CA LEU A 165 13.19 3.54 3.66
C LEU A 165 13.88 3.05 2.40
N LEU A 166 13.69 1.77 2.10
CA LEU A 166 13.99 1.21 0.80
C LEU A 166 12.75 1.39 -0.08
N TYR A 167 12.75 2.42 -0.93
CA TYR A 167 11.74 2.58 -1.96
C TYR A 167 12.19 1.96 -3.27
N ASN A 168 11.27 1.23 -3.90
CA ASN A 168 11.50 0.61 -5.19
C ASN A 168 10.29 0.90 -6.11
N PHE A 169 10.43 1.91 -6.98
CA PHE A 169 9.52 2.17 -8.11
C PHE A 169 10.33 2.74 -9.27
N GLY A 170 10.33 2.05 -10.41
CA GLY A 170 10.96 2.53 -11.65
C GLY A 170 10.76 1.57 -12.80
#